data_AF-A0A1Q5UFF7-F1
#
_entry.id   AF-A0A1Q5UFF7-F1
#
_cell.length_a   1.000
_cell.length_b   1.000
_cell.length_c   1.000
_cell.angle_alpha   90.00
_cell.angle_beta   90.00
_cell.angle_gamma   90.00
#
_symmetry.space_group_name_H-M   'P 1'
#
loop_
_entity.id
_entity.type
_entity.pdbx_description
1 polymer ?
#
loop_
_entity_poly.entity_id
_entity_poly.type
_entity_poly.pdbx_seq_one_letter_code
_entity_poly.pdbx_strand_id
1 'polypeptide(L)'
;MISTSTESPLALIDLIQVFVEALDRMFENVCELDLIFGYETMHAVLSEMIVGGVVVETNIEKIVAGVRSQEGTMGKKKAVQAASASLGRGALPGLGAWR
;
A
#
# COMPACT_ATOMS: atom_id res chain seq x y z
N MET A 1 6.64 -19.91 17.96
CA MET A 1 6.64 -19.88 16.47
C MET A 1 5.39 -19.13 16.06
N ILE A 2 5.48 -18.22 15.09
CA ILE A 2 4.32 -17.40 14.66
C ILE A 2 3.30 -18.26 13.88
N SER A 3 3.71 -19.45 13.40
CA SER A 3 2.83 -20.43 12.76
C SER A 3 2.18 -21.41 13.75
N THR A 4 0.97 -21.86 13.40
CA THR A 4 0.26 -22.91 14.12
C THR A 4 0.81 -24.29 13.74
N SER A 5 0.66 -25.31 14.60
CA SER A 5 1.08 -26.69 14.31
C SER A 5 0.30 -27.36 13.17
N THR A 6 -0.76 -26.71 12.69
CA THR A 6 -1.57 -27.13 11.54
C THR A 6 -1.11 -26.54 10.20
N GLU A 7 -0.21 -25.55 10.22
CA GLU A 7 0.32 -24.93 9.00
C GLU A 7 1.56 -25.67 8.49
N SER A 8 1.73 -25.70 7.17
CA SER A 8 2.90 -26.30 6.53
C SER A 8 4.09 -25.34 6.59
N PRO A 9 5.24 -25.72 7.18
CA PRO A 9 6.44 -24.89 7.18
C PRO A 9 6.96 -24.57 5.78
N LEU A 10 6.79 -25.50 4.83
CA LEU A 10 7.18 -25.29 3.43
C LEU A 10 6.30 -24.24 2.74
N ALA A 11 5.01 -24.21 3.07
CA ALA A 11 4.09 -23.20 2.53
C ALA A 11 4.44 -21.80 3.03
N LEU A 12 4.90 -21.66 4.28
CA LEU A 12 5.38 -20.38 4.81
C LEU A 12 6.65 -19.90 4.10
N ILE A 13 7.61 -20.80 3.85
CA ILE A 13 8.84 -20.46 3.12
C ILE A 13 8.53 -20.06 1.69
N ASP A 14 7.62 -20.77 1.03
CA ASP A 14 7.15 -20.42 -0.32
C ASP A 14 6.44 -19.06 -0.36
N LEU A 15 5.60 -18.76 0.65
CA LEU A 15 4.97 -17.44 0.79
C LEU A 15 6.00 -16.32 0.94
N ILE A 16 7.08 -16.54 1.71
CA ILE A 16 8.18 -15.57 1.83
C ILE A 16 8.84 -15.38 0.46
N GLN A 17 9.06 -16.44 -0.31
CA GLN A 17 9.66 -16.36 -1.64
C GLN A 17 8.77 -15.54 -2.59
N VAL A 18 7.46 -15.80 -2.61
CA VAL A 18 6.50 -15.01 -3.42
C VAL A 18 6.49 -13.54 -2.98
N PHE A 19 6.58 -13.27 -1.68
CA PHE A 19 6.63 -11.91 -1.16
C PHE A 19 7.89 -11.17 -1.63
N VAL A 20 9.05 -11.80 -1.55
CA VAL A 20 10.31 -11.22 -2.03
C VAL A 20 10.26 -11.00 -3.54
N GLU A 21 9.72 -11.93 -4.31
CA GLU A 21 9.60 -11.79 -5.77
C GLU A 21 8.60 -10.68 -6.18
N ALA A 22 7.55 -10.47 -5.39
CA ALA A 22 6.63 -9.34 -5.59
C ALA A 22 7.30 -8.00 -5.28
N LEU A 23 8.09 -7.93 -4.20
CA LEU A 23 8.90 -6.74 -3.89
C LEU A 23 9.93 -6.44 -4.97
N ASP A 24 10.59 -7.47 -5.49
CA ASP A 24 11.58 -7.31 -6.58
C ASP A 24 10.96 -6.71 -7.85
N ARG A 25 9.72 -7.13 -8.20
CA ARG A 25 8.95 -6.52 -9.31
C ARG A 25 8.42 -5.12 -9.02
N MET A 26 8.21 -4.76 -7.76
CA MET A 26 7.75 -3.42 -7.38
C MET A 26 8.89 -2.40 -7.40
N PHE A 27 10.09 -2.80 -6.93
CA PHE A 27 11.25 -1.92 -6.81
C PHE A 27 12.28 -2.04 -7.95
N GLU A 28 12.10 -2.99 -8.88
CA GLU A 28 12.99 -3.23 -10.03
C GLU A 28 14.45 -3.51 -9.60
N ASN A 29 14.70 -4.68 -8.99
CA ASN A 29 15.94 -5.08 -8.28
C ASN A 29 15.99 -4.54 -6.84
N VAL A 30 15.13 -5.10 -5.98
CA VAL A 30 14.96 -4.62 -4.61
C VAL A 30 16.23 -4.76 -3.77
N CYS A 31 16.54 -3.74 -2.97
CA CYS A 31 17.56 -3.79 -1.92
C CYS A 31 17.02 -3.37 -0.55
N GLU A 32 17.81 -3.54 0.51
CA GLU A 32 17.42 -3.20 1.88
C GLU A 32 17.10 -1.71 2.05
N LEU A 33 17.75 -0.83 1.29
CA LEU A 33 17.54 0.61 1.37
C LEU A 33 16.15 0.99 0.82
N ASP A 34 15.67 0.28 -0.20
CA ASP A 34 14.33 0.44 -0.76
C ASP A 34 13.26 0.05 0.25
N LEU A 35 13.52 -0.98 1.08
CA LEU A 35 12.58 -1.37 2.13
C LEU A 35 12.54 -0.35 3.28
N ILE A 36 13.67 0.30 3.58
CA ILE A 36 13.74 1.33 4.62
C ILE A 36 12.99 2.59 4.19
N PHE A 37 13.19 3.05 2.96
CA PHE A 37 12.59 4.29 2.47
C PHE A 37 11.25 4.12 1.74
N GLY A 38 10.93 2.91 1.31
CA GLY A 38 9.69 2.53 0.60
C GLY A 38 8.78 1.62 1.44
N TYR A 39 8.79 1.78 2.76
CA TYR A 39 8.04 0.91 3.67
C TYR A 39 6.52 0.93 3.39
N GLU A 40 5.95 2.04 2.92
CA GLU A 40 4.54 2.11 2.55
C GLU A 40 4.20 1.19 1.39
N THR A 41 5.03 1.17 0.33
CA THR A 41 4.84 0.28 -0.82
C THR A 41 5.04 -1.18 -0.40
N MET A 42 6.03 -1.47 0.44
CA MET A 42 6.25 -2.82 1.00
C MET A 42 5.05 -3.30 1.84
N HIS A 43 4.46 -2.43 2.67
CA HIS A 43 3.23 -2.74 3.40
C HIS A 43 2.01 -2.90 2.48
N ALA A 44 1.92 -2.13 1.40
CA ALA A 44 0.85 -2.28 0.42
C ALA A 44 0.93 -3.65 -0.28
N VAL A 45 2.13 -4.08 -0.69
CA VAL A 45 2.37 -5.43 -1.23
C VAL A 45 1.93 -6.51 -0.23
N LEU A 46 2.34 -6.38 1.03
CA LEU A 46 1.96 -7.35 2.06
C LEU A 46 0.44 -7.40 2.28
N SER A 47 -0.23 -6.24 2.22
CA SER A 47 -1.68 -6.13 2.40
C SER A 47 -2.48 -6.73 1.25
N GLU A 48 -1.93 -6.73 0.03
CA GLU A 48 -2.52 -7.46 -1.10
C GLU A 48 -2.37 -8.98 -0.97
N MET A 49 -1.32 -9.45 -0.27
CA MET A 49 -1.05 -10.87 -0.11
C MET A 49 -1.77 -11.49 1.09
N ILE A 50 -1.88 -10.77 2.21
CA ILE A 50 -2.37 -11.31 3.49
C ILE A 50 -3.39 -10.37 4.12
N VAL A 51 -4.55 -10.93 4.49
CA VAL A 51 -5.60 -10.21 5.21
C VAL A 51 -6.04 -11.05 6.41
N GLY A 52 -6.01 -10.45 7.61
CA GLY A 52 -6.44 -11.12 8.83
C GLY A 52 -5.64 -12.38 9.18
N GLY A 53 -4.38 -12.47 8.72
CA GLY A 53 -3.53 -13.64 8.92
C GLY A 53 -3.74 -14.77 7.91
N VAL A 54 -4.60 -14.58 6.90
CA VAL A 54 -4.85 -15.55 5.83
C VAL A 54 -4.29 -15.04 4.51
N VAL A 55 -3.66 -15.92 3.74
CA VAL A 55 -3.16 -15.61 2.39
C VAL A 55 -4.34 -15.51 1.42
N VAL A 56 -4.48 -14.37 0.75
CA VAL A 56 -5.60 -14.10 -0.16
C VAL A 56 -5.17 -14.07 -1.63
N GLU A 57 -3.91 -13.76 -1.93
CA GLU A 57 -3.39 -13.71 -3.29
C GLU A 57 -1.92 -14.13 -3.30
N THR A 58 -1.54 -14.90 -4.33
CA THR A 58 -0.16 -15.37 -4.55
C THR A 58 0.32 -15.12 -5.98
N ASN A 59 -0.57 -14.69 -6.89
CA ASN A 59 -0.18 -14.31 -8.23
C ASN A 59 0.49 -12.94 -8.24
N ILE A 60 1.76 -12.91 -8.59
CA ILE A 60 2.60 -11.72 -8.52
C ILE A 60 2.09 -10.61 -9.45
N GLU A 61 1.61 -10.95 -10.65
CA GLU A 61 1.11 -9.95 -11.61
C GLU A 61 -0.11 -9.21 -11.04
N LYS A 62 -1.02 -9.94 -10.39
CA LYS A 62 -2.19 -9.35 -9.73
C LYS A 62 -1.81 -8.50 -8.53
N ILE A 63 -0.88 -8.97 -7.69
CA ILE A 63 -0.39 -8.22 -6.52
C ILE A 63 0.20 -6.88 -6.98
N VAL A 64 1.12 -6.92 -7.95
CA VAL A 64 1.78 -5.72 -8.49
C VAL A 64 0.76 -4.76 -9.11
N ALA A 65 -0.19 -5.27 -9.90
CA ALA A 65 -1.26 -4.46 -10.49
C ALA A 65 -2.16 -3.83 -9.42
N GLY A 66 -2.50 -4.59 -8.38
CA GLY A 66 -3.30 -4.15 -7.23
C GLY A 66 -2.63 -2.99 -6.51
N VAL A 67 -1.37 -3.14 -6.11
CA VAL A 67 -0.61 -2.08 -5.42
C VAL A 67 -0.50 -0.81 -6.27
N ARG A 68 -0.12 -0.94 -7.55
CA ARG A 68 0.00 0.22 -8.46
C ARG A 68 -1.33 0.96 -8.65
N SER A 69 -2.46 0.25 -8.65
CA SER A 69 -3.79 0.87 -8.73
C SER A 69 -4.14 1.69 -7.48
N GLN A 70 -3.65 1.27 -6.31
CA GLN A 70 -3.88 1.95 -5.04
C GLN A 70 -3.03 3.22 -4.90
N GLU A 71 -1.77 3.18 -5.34
CA GLU A 71 -0.87 4.35 -5.35
C GLU A 71 -1.45 5.50 -6.20
N GLY A 72 -1.98 5.20 -7.38
CA GLY A 72 -2.65 6.18 -8.24
C GLY A 72 -3.89 6.83 -7.61
N THR A 73 -4.52 6.16 -6.64
CA THR A 73 -5.69 6.67 -5.91
C THR A 73 -5.29 7.53 -4.72
N MET A 74 -4.18 7.21 -4.04
CA MET A 74 -3.66 8.01 -2.92
C MET A 74 -3.17 9.40 -3.37
N GLY A 75 -2.57 9.51 -4.55
CA GLY A 75 -2.23 10.82 -5.16
C GLY A 75 -3.46 11.69 -5.45
N LYS A 76 -4.55 11.09 -5.94
CA LYS A 76 -5.82 11.78 -6.17
C LYS A 76 -6.48 12.23 -4.87
N LYS A 77 -6.46 11.38 -3.83
CA LYS A 77 -6.99 11.73 -2.49
C LYS A 77 -6.20 12.87 -1.84
N LYS A 78 -4.86 12.87 -1.93
CA LYS A 78 -4.03 14.00 -1.45
C LYS A 78 -4.32 15.30 -2.21
N ALA A 79 -4.49 15.24 -3.54
CA ALA A 79 -4.85 16.41 -4.35
C ALA A 79 -6.24 16.96 -4.01
N VAL A 80 -7.25 16.08 -3.86
CA VAL A 80 -8.62 16.46 -3.47
C VAL A 80 -8.66 17.00 -2.03
N GLN A 81 -7.87 16.44 -1.11
CA GLN A 81 -7.79 16.91 0.27
C GLN A 81 -7.04 18.24 0.39
N ALA A 82 -5.98 18.46 -0.41
CA ALA A 82 -5.30 19.74 -0.51
C ALA A 82 -6.18 20.83 -1.15
N ALA A 83 -6.96 20.46 -2.18
CA ALA A 83 -7.92 21.36 -2.80
C ALA A 83 -9.11 21.72 -1.88
N SER A 84 -9.59 20.77 -1.07
CA SER A 84 -10.65 21.05 -0.08
C SER A 84 -10.14 21.83 1.14
N ALA A 85 -8.85 21.72 1.49
CA ALA A 85 -8.22 22.57 2.51
C ALA A 85 -8.04 24.03 2.04
N SER A 86 -7.82 24.29 0.75
CA SER A 86 -7.70 25.65 0.21
C SER A 86 -9.06 26.35 0.01
N LEU A 87 -10.12 25.60 -0.27
CA LEU A 87 -11.50 26.11 -0.37
C LEU A 87 -12.15 26.41 1.00
N GLY A 88 -11.57 25.93 2.11
CA GLY A 88 -12.10 26.14 3.46
C GLY A 88 -11.67 27.45 4.16
N ARG A 89 -10.76 28.25 3.58
CA ARG A 89 -10.19 29.43 4.26
C ARG A 89 -10.28 30.77 3.52
N GLY A 90 -10.92 30.84 2.37
CA GLY A 90 -11.10 32.13 1.70
C GLY A 90 -12.15 32.09 0.60
N ALA A 91 -12.95 33.14 0.56
CA ALA A 91 -13.92 33.46 -0.49
C ALA A 91 -15.30 32.78 -0.41
N LEU A 92 -16.09 33.16 0.61
CA LEU A 92 -17.45 33.62 0.32
C LEU A 92 -17.35 35.12 0.00
N PRO A 93 -17.43 35.56 -1.27
CA PRO A 93 -17.52 36.97 -1.60
C PRO A 93 -18.90 37.46 -1.12
N GLY A 94 -18.95 38.07 0.06
CA GLY A 94 -20.16 38.73 0.56
C GLY A 94 -20.44 38.72 2.07
N LEU A 95 -19.69 37.98 2.90
CA LEU A 95 -20.01 37.86 4.34
C LEU A 95 -19.06 38.62 5.29
N GLY A 96 -18.49 39.74 4.83
CA GLY A 96 -17.64 40.64 5.64
C GLY A 96 -18.38 41.80 6.31
N ALA A 97 -19.71 41.79 6.32
CA ALA A 97 -20.53 42.85 6.89
C ALA A 97 -21.60 42.27 7.80
N TRP A 98 -21.25 42.02 9.07
CA TRP A 98 -21.95 42.51 10.27
C TRP A 98 -21.54 41.70 11.50
N ARG A 99 -20.91 42.43 12.45
CA ARG A 99 -20.70 42.15 13.87
C ARG A 99 -19.88 40.94 14.30
#